data_AF-A0A923TJ21-F1
#
_entry.id   AF-A0A923TJ21-F1
#
_cell.length_a   1.000
_cell.length_b   1.000
_cell.length_c   1.000
_cell.angle_alpha   90.00
_cell.angle_beta   90.00
_cell.angle_gamma   90.00
#
_symmetry.space_group_name_H-M   'P 1'
#
loop_
_entity.id
_entity.type
_entity.pdbx_description
1 polymer ?
#
loop_
_entity_poly.entity_id
_entity_poly.type
_entity_poly.pdbx_seq_one_letter_code
_entity_poly.pdbx_strand_id
1 'polypeptide(L)'
;AREEVGLDPGSVDVLGTLPALFLPPSGFVVHPVVAHWRAPHPVRVVDPAEVAAVVRAPLAALVDPAHRLQVRHPSGWIGPAFEVQGADGELLVWGFTAGLLDRLLELAGWARPWDSLRQRTLDPELVTLAARGATFPAGLAVAVDPPPVT
;
A
#
# COMPACT_ATOMS: atom_id res chain seq x y z
N ALA A 1 -2.28 13.27 -0.07
CA ALA A 1 -0.79 13.26 -0.01
C ALA A 1 -0.20 14.32 0.94
N ARG A 2 -0.27 15.64 0.65
CA ARG A 2 0.26 16.65 1.59
C ARG A 2 -0.52 16.69 2.90
N GLU A 3 -1.84 16.72 2.81
CA GLU A 3 -2.74 16.82 3.97
C GLU A 3 -2.70 15.57 4.85
N GLU A 4 -2.59 14.38 4.24
CA GLU A 4 -2.61 13.10 4.97
C GLU A 4 -1.25 12.69 5.56
N VAL A 5 -0.16 12.85 4.79
CA VAL A 5 1.17 12.33 5.17
C VAL A 5 2.28 13.38 5.23
N GLY A 6 1.95 14.65 4.97
CA GLY A 6 2.91 15.75 5.02
C GLY A 6 3.89 15.78 3.84
N LEU A 7 3.59 15.09 2.73
CA LEU A 7 4.42 15.10 1.53
C LEU A 7 4.55 16.54 0.98
N ASP A 8 5.78 17.02 0.78
CA ASP A 8 6.05 18.25 0.05
C ASP A 8 5.86 17.99 -1.45
N PRO A 9 4.87 18.62 -2.13
CA PRO A 9 4.68 18.46 -3.57
C PRO A 9 5.90 18.91 -4.39
N GLY A 10 6.70 19.84 -3.86
CA GLY A 10 7.95 20.27 -4.48
C GLY A 10 9.02 19.19 -4.46
N SER A 11 8.89 18.13 -3.66
CA SER A 11 9.90 17.07 -3.54
C SER A 11 9.73 15.90 -4.51
N VAL A 12 8.65 15.89 -5.31
CA VAL A 12 8.29 14.79 -6.20
C VAL A 12 8.11 15.27 -7.65
N ASP A 13 8.41 14.39 -8.59
CA ASP A 13 8.13 14.59 -10.02
C ASP A 13 7.05 13.59 -10.45
N VAL A 14 5.92 14.08 -10.96
CA VAL A 14 4.87 13.20 -11.49
C VAL A 14 5.35 12.59 -12.81
N LEU A 15 5.37 11.27 -12.87
CA LEU A 15 5.79 10.52 -14.06
C LEU A 15 4.60 10.27 -15.00
N GLY A 16 3.40 10.14 -14.44
CA GLY A 16 2.17 10.01 -15.21
C GLY A 16 1.02 9.41 -14.42
N THR A 17 -0.11 9.26 -15.10
CA THR A 17 -1.33 8.66 -14.58
C THR A 17 -1.53 7.29 -15.22
N LEU A 18 -1.76 6.27 -14.39
CA LEU A 18 -2.10 4.92 -14.85
C LEU A 18 -3.57 4.87 -15.33
N PRO A 19 -3.96 3.83 -16.10
CA PRO A 19 -5.35 3.67 -16.52
C PRO A 19 -6.32 3.73 -15.35
N ALA A 20 -7.49 4.34 -15.59
CA ALA A 20 -8.54 4.46 -14.60
C ALA A 20 -9.05 3.08 -14.17
N LEU A 21 -9.26 2.89 -12.87
CA LEU A 21 -9.75 1.65 -12.29
C LEU A 21 -11.12 1.88 -11.67
N PHE A 22 -12.13 1.18 -12.18
CA PHE A 22 -13.45 1.16 -11.58
C PHE A 22 -13.46 0.23 -10.35
N LEU A 23 -14.07 0.69 -9.26
CA LEU A 23 -14.25 -0.04 -8.01
C LEU A 23 -15.72 -0.45 -7.86
N PRO A 24 -16.11 -1.68 -8.26
CA PRO A 24 -17.51 -2.10 -8.22
C PRO A 24 -18.20 -1.98 -6.86
N PRO A 25 -17.55 -2.28 -5.71
CA PRO A 25 -18.22 -2.18 -4.41
C PRO A 25 -18.63 -0.76 -4.00
N SER A 26 -17.89 0.26 -4.42
CA SER A 26 -18.14 1.67 -4.08
C SER A 26 -18.73 2.49 -5.23
N GLY A 27 -18.61 2.02 -6.46
CA GLY A 27 -18.97 2.77 -7.67
C GLY A 27 -17.96 3.86 -8.04
N PHE A 28 -16.82 3.94 -7.36
CA PHE A 28 -15.81 4.96 -7.65
C PHE A 28 -14.91 4.60 -8.83
N VAL A 29 -14.35 5.63 -9.46
CA VAL A 29 -13.28 5.51 -10.44
C VAL A 29 -12.02 6.12 -9.83
N VAL A 30 -10.96 5.32 -9.74
CA VAL A 30 -9.66 5.76 -9.21
C VAL A 30 -8.70 5.99 -10.36
N HIS A 31 -7.97 7.10 -10.30
CA HIS A 31 -6.90 7.42 -11.24
C HIS A 31 -5.56 7.38 -10.48
N PRO A 32 -4.82 6.26 -10.56
CA PRO A 32 -3.54 6.17 -9.86
C PRO A 32 -2.50 7.07 -10.54
N VAL A 33 -1.79 7.87 -9.73
CA VAL A 33 -0.70 8.72 -10.20
C VAL A 33 0.62 8.16 -9.67
N VAL A 34 1.58 7.97 -10.57
CA VAL A 34 2.94 7.52 -10.23
C VAL A 34 3.88 8.72 -10.25
N ALA A 35 4.70 8.85 -9.21
CA ALA A 35 5.66 9.93 -9.06
C ALA A 35 7.01 9.40 -8.59
N HIS A 36 8.08 10.05 -9.02
CA HIS A 36 9.43 9.85 -8.51
C HIS A 36 9.68 10.80 -7.34
N TRP A 37 10.07 10.26 -6.18
CA TRP A 37 10.39 11.06 -5.01
C TRP A 37 11.85 11.55 -5.06
N ARG A 38 12.10 12.59 -5.86
CA ARG A 38 13.45 13.10 -6.14
C ARG A 38 14.19 13.68 -4.93
N ALA A 39 13.48 14.17 -3.91
CA ALA A 39 14.06 14.71 -2.69
C ALA A 39 13.36 14.14 -1.43
N PRO A 40 13.65 12.89 -1.04
CA PRO A 40 13.01 12.26 0.10
C PRO A 40 13.18 13.05 1.39
N HIS A 41 12.07 13.24 2.11
CA HIS A 41 12.04 13.87 3.43
C HIS A 41 11.16 13.03 4.36
N PRO A 42 11.21 13.22 5.69
CA PRO A 42 10.33 12.51 6.61
C PRO A 42 8.85 12.76 6.28
N VAL A 43 8.06 11.69 6.28
CA VAL A 43 6.59 11.73 6.21
C VAL A 43 6.03 11.10 7.47
N ARG A 44 4.86 11.55 7.89
CA ARG A 44 4.23 11.13 9.14
C ARG A 44 2.72 11.18 8.99
N VAL A 45 2.01 10.49 9.85
CA VAL A 45 0.56 10.68 9.99
C VAL A 45 0.28 12.15 10.33
N VAL A 46 -0.43 12.85 9.46
CA VAL A 46 -0.87 14.23 9.70
C VAL A 46 -2.32 14.25 10.17
N ASP A 47 -3.18 13.42 9.58
CA ASP A 47 -4.55 13.20 10.05
C ASP A 47 -4.72 11.77 10.60
N PRO A 48 -4.70 11.59 11.94
CA PRO A 48 -4.89 10.28 12.56
C PRO A 48 -6.30 9.71 12.44
N ALA A 49 -7.29 10.54 12.10
CA ALA A 49 -8.66 10.05 11.88
C ALA A 49 -8.79 9.33 10.53
N GLU A 50 -7.88 9.60 9.59
CA GLU A 50 -7.89 9.02 8.25
C GLU A 50 -6.71 8.06 8.02
N VAL A 51 -5.57 8.28 8.69
CA VAL A 51 -4.34 7.51 8.48
C VAL A 51 -3.83 6.91 9.81
N ALA A 52 -3.78 5.57 9.89
CA ALA A 52 -3.18 4.87 11.04
C ALA A 52 -1.67 5.06 11.13
N ALA A 53 -1.03 4.90 9.97
CA ALA A 53 0.39 4.67 9.86
C ALA A 53 0.85 5.02 8.44
N VAL A 54 2.10 5.44 8.35
CA VAL A 54 2.80 5.58 7.07
C VAL A 54 3.90 4.54 7.07
N VAL A 55 4.00 3.77 5.98
CA VAL A 55 5.01 2.73 5.81
C VAL A 55 5.73 2.95 4.49
N ARG A 56 7.06 2.87 4.51
CA ARG A 56 7.88 2.82 3.29
C ARG A 56 8.30 1.38 3.05
N ALA A 57 7.67 0.74 2.06
CA ALA A 57 8.08 -0.59 1.62
C ALA A 57 9.18 -0.47 0.56
N PRO A 58 10.38 -1.06 0.76
CA PRO A 58 11.39 -1.13 -0.29
C PRO A 58 10.83 -1.89 -1.51
N LEU A 59 11.11 -1.38 -2.71
CA LEU A 59 10.71 -2.08 -3.94
C LEU A 59 11.26 -3.51 -3.97
N ALA A 60 12.49 -3.71 -3.49
CA ALA A 60 13.12 -5.03 -3.35
C ALA A 60 12.28 -6.00 -2.50
N ALA A 61 11.63 -5.52 -1.43
CA ALA A 61 10.77 -6.35 -0.60
C ALA A 61 9.47 -6.70 -1.32
N LEU A 62 8.90 -5.76 -2.10
CA LEU A 62 7.67 -5.99 -2.87
C LEU A 62 7.86 -6.98 -4.03
N VAL A 63 9.04 -6.97 -4.67
CA VAL A 63 9.34 -7.91 -5.77
C VAL A 63 9.78 -9.28 -5.28
N ASP A 64 10.16 -9.42 -4.01
CA ASP A 64 10.60 -10.69 -3.44
C ASP A 64 9.45 -11.71 -3.42
N PRO A 65 9.57 -12.85 -4.12
CA PRO A 65 8.56 -13.91 -4.09
C PRO A 65 8.18 -14.38 -2.69
N ALA A 66 9.10 -14.30 -1.72
CA ALA A 66 8.84 -14.71 -0.33
C ALA A 66 7.84 -13.80 0.40
N HIS A 67 7.64 -12.57 -0.07
CA HIS A 67 6.70 -11.62 0.52
C HIS A 67 5.37 -11.55 -0.24
N ARG A 68 5.18 -12.43 -1.24
CA ARG A 68 3.98 -12.46 -2.08
C ARG A 68 3.12 -13.67 -1.73
N LEU A 69 1.82 -13.47 -1.76
CA LEU A 69 0.81 -14.48 -1.52
C LEU A 69 -0.54 -14.07 -2.12
N GLN A 70 -1.48 -15.00 -2.16
CA GLN A 70 -2.90 -14.73 -2.38
C GLN A 70 -3.62 -14.54 -1.04
N VAL A 71 -4.63 -13.67 -1.02
CA VAL A 71 -5.56 -13.57 0.09
C VAL A 71 -6.97 -13.92 -0.34
N ARG A 72 -7.68 -14.68 0.48
CA ARG A 72 -9.12 -14.94 0.31
C ARG A 72 -9.92 -14.05 1.25
N HIS A 73 -10.70 -13.16 0.65
CA HIS A 73 -11.64 -12.30 1.36
C HIS A 73 -12.91 -13.08 1.75
N PRO A 74 -13.60 -12.73 2.86
CA PRO A 74 -14.84 -13.40 3.28
C PRO A 74 -15.96 -13.37 2.24
N SER A 75 -15.95 -12.40 1.32
CA SER A 75 -16.89 -12.37 0.17
C SER A 75 -16.62 -13.45 -0.90
N GLY A 76 -15.55 -14.24 -0.75
CA GLY A 76 -15.12 -15.24 -1.71
C GLY A 76 -14.11 -14.74 -2.75
N TRP A 77 -13.88 -13.43 -2.85
CA TRP A 77 -12.85 -12.86 -3.73
C TRP A 77 -11.44 -13.31 -3.31
N ILE A 78 -10.60 -13.60 -4.30
CA ILE A 78 -9.18 -13.93 -4.11
C ILE A 78 -8.35 -12.96 -4.94
N GLY A 79 -7.27 -12.44 -4.37
CA GLY A 79 -6.31 -11.65 -5.13
C GLY A 79 -4.98 -11.50 -4.41
N PRO A 80 -4.05 -10.74 -5.01
CA PRO A 80 -2.69 -10.63 -4.54
C PRO A 80 -2.62 -9.90 -3.19
N ALA A 81 -1.59 -10.23 -2.42
CA ALA A 81 -1.19 -9.53 -1.23
C ALA A 81 0.33 -9.48 -1.11
N PHE A 82 0.79 -8.55 -0.26
CA PHE A 82 2.20 -8.36 0.06
C PHE A 82 2.35 -8.31 1.58
N GLU A 83 3.32 -9.05 2.11
CA GLU A 83 3.77 -8.94 3.49
C GLU A 83 4.94 -7.95 3.53
N VAL A 84 4.75 -6.81 4.19
CA VAL A 84 5.79 -5.78 4.33
C VAL A 84 6.05 -5.47 5.79
N GLN A 85 7.24 -4.98 6.11
CA GLN A 85 7.54 -4.55 7.49
C GLN A 85 6.98 -3.14 7.72
N GLY A 86 6.08 -3.01 8.69
CA GLY A 86 5.61 -1.75 9.25
C GLY A 86 6.34 -1.37 10.53
N ALA A 87 5.94 -0.26 11.16
CA ALA A 87 6.55 0.21 12.42
C ALA A 87 6.31 -0.76 13.60
N ASP A 88 5.14 -1.41 13.64
CA ASP A 88 4.70 -2.27 14.75
C ASP A 88 4.68 -3.77 14.37
N GLY A 89 5.41 -4.14 13.32
CA GLY A 89 5.51 -5.51 12.82
C GLY A 89 5.05 -5.66 11.37
N GLU A 90 4.69 -6.89 10.99
CA GLU A 90 4.26 -7.19 9.62
C GLU A 90 2.92 -6.51 9.30
N LEU A 91 2.91 -5.78 8.18
CA LEU A 91 1.74 -5.19 7.57
C LEU A 91 1.37 -6.02 6.33
N LEU A 92 0.14 -6.53 6.32
CA LEU A 92 -0.42 -7.17 5.13
C LEU A 92 -1.06 -6.11 4.23
N VAL A 93 -0.50 -5.90 3.05
CA VAL A 93 -1.10 -5.06 1.99
C VAL A 93 -1.97 -5.95 1.11
N TRP A 94 -3.26 -5.64 1.01
CA TRP A 94 -4.24 -6.44 0.26
C TRP A 94 -5.28 -5.55 -0.43
N GLY A 95 -6.22 -6.18 -1.14
CA GLY A 95 -7.34 -5.48 -1.78
C GLY A 95 -6.89 -4.63 -2.96
N PHE A 96 -7.50 -3.45 -3.12
CA PHE A 96 -7.21 -2.55 -4.24
C PHE A 96 -5.73 -2.18 -4.33
N THR A 97 -5.11 -1.78 -3.22
CA THR A 97 -3.71 -1.37 -3.18
C THR A 97 -2.78 -2.48 -3.63
N ALA A 98 -3.01 -3.72 -3.19
CA ALA A 98 -2.21 -4.86 -3.63
C ALA A 98 -2.40 -5.18 -5.11
N GLY A 99 -3.64 -5.12 -5.63
CA GLY A 99 -3.88 -5.29 -7.06
C GLY A 99 -3.18 -4.23 -7.91
N LEU A 100 -3.17 -2.98 -7.46
CA LEU A 100 -2.47 -1.90 -8.13
C LEU A 100 -0.94 -2.10 -8.12
N LEU A 101 -0.37 -2.48 -6.96
CA LEU A 101 1.05 -2.77 -6.84
C LEU A 101 1.46 -3.94 -7.72
N ASP A 102 0.73 -5.05 -7.67
CA ASP A 102 0.97 -6.23 -8.52
C ASP A 102 1.03 -5.85 -9.99
N ARG A 103 0.01 -5.13 -10.48
CA ARG A 103 -0.04 -4.71 -11.88
C ARG A 103 1.08 -3.72 -12.25
N LEU A 104 1.45 -2.83 -11.34
CA LEU A 104 2.55 -1.90 -11.54
C LEU A 104 3.89 -2.64 -11.67
N LEU A 105 4.15 -3.64 -10.82
CA LEU A 105 5.36 -4.46 -10.89
C LEU A 105 5.44 -5.24 -12.20
N GLU A 106 4.31 -5.78 -12.69
CA GLU A 106 4.23 -6.44 -13.99
C GLU A 106 4.55 -5.48 -15.13
N LEU A 107 3.87 -4.33 -15.18
CA LEU A 107 4.04 -3.33 -16.25
C LEU A 107 5.45 -2.72 -16.27
N ALA A 108 6.07 -2.57 -15.11
CA ALA A 108 7.45 -2.10 -14.98
C ALA A 108 8.50 -3.16 -15.31
N GLY A 109 8.10 -4.43 -15.51
CA GLY A 109 9.02 -5.54 -15.77
C GLY A 109 9.81 -6.00 -14.54
N TRP A 110 9.34 -5.66 -13.33
CA TRP A 110 9.97 -6.03 -12.06
C TRP A 110 9.37 -7.26 -11.40
N ALA A 111 8.21 -7.72 -11.90
CA ALA A 111 7.57 -8.92 -11.39
C ALA A 111 8.48 -10.14 -11.52
N ARG A 112 8.71 -10.82 -10.39
CA ARG A 112 9.38 -12.12 -10.32
C ARG A 112 8.33 -13.23 -10.16
N PRO A 113 8.55 -14.44 -10.70
CA PRO A 113 7.68 -15.58 -10.43
C PRO A 113 7.57 -15.84 -8.92
N TRP A 114 6.36 -16.08 -8.44
CA TRP A 114 6.05 -16.34 -7.03
C TRP A 114 4.98 -17.42 -6.91
N ASP A 115 4.87 -18.03 -5.75
CA ASP A 115 3.93 -19.12 -5.52
C ASP A 115 2.50 -18.60 -5.34
N SER A 116 1.71 -18.62 -6.40
CA SER A 116 0.30 -18.22 -6.38
C SER A 116 -0.62 -19.22 -5.68
N LEU A 117 -0.11 -20.35 -5.20
CA LEU A 117 -0.86 -21.30 -4.38
C LEU A 117 -0.71 -20.98 -2.88
N ARG A 118 0.32 -20.22 -2.50
CA ARG A 118 0.46 -19.69 -1.14
C ARG A 118 -0.70 -18.74 -0.88
N GLN A 119 -1.58 -19.14 0.03
CA GLN A 119 -2.82 -18.42 0.29
C GLN A 119 -3.07 -18.25 1.79
N ARG A 120 -3.58 -17.08 2.18
CA ARG A 120 -4.08 -16.78 3.53
C ARG A 120 -5.55 -16.36 3.48
N THR A 121 -6.37 -16.79 4.43
CA THR A 121 -7.74 -16.28 4.58
C THR A 121 -7.70 -15.01 5.43
N LEU A 122 -8.37 -13.96 4.96
CA LEU A 122 -8.49 -12.71 5.73
C LEU A 122 -9.44 -12.91 6.92
N ASP A 123 -8.99 -12.43 8.07
CA ASP A 123 -9.81 -12.36 9.26
C ASP A 123 -10.97 -11.34 9.04
N PRO A 124 -12.24 -11.74 9.24
CA PRO A 124 -13.38 -10.83 9.14
C PRO A 124 -13.26 -9.55 10.00
N GLU A 125 -12.57 -9.61 11.14
CA GLU A 125 -12.34 -8.43 11.99
C GLU A 125 -11.39 -7.44 11.32
N LEU A 126 -10.31 -7.93 10.70
CA LEU A 126 -9.35 -7.10 9.96
C LEU A 126 -10.01 -6.45 8.73
N VAL A 127 -10.92 -7.17 8.06
CA VAL A 127 -11.71 -6.62 6.95
C VAL A 127 -12.61 -5.49 7.44
N THR A 128 -13.26 -5.67 8.59
CA THR A 128 -14.13 -4.65 9.19
C THR A 128 -13.33 -3.40 9.58
N LEU A 129 -12.13 -3.58 10.15
CA LEU A 129 -11.24 -2.48 10.50
C LEU A 129 -10.79 -1.70 9.26
N ALA A 130 -10.42 -2.40 8.18
CA ALA A 130 -10.02 -1.78 6.92
C ALA A 130 -11.18 -1.03 6.22
N ALA A 131 -12.41 -1.54 6.32
CA ALA A 131 -13.59 -0.94 5.70
C ALA A 131 -14.09 0.33 6.42
N ARG A 132 -13.72 0.53 7.69
CA ARG A 132 -14.25 1.64 8.51
C ARG A 132 -13.60 3.00 8.23
N GLY A 133 -12.59 3.09 7.36
CA GLY A 133 -11.82 4.33 7.26
C GLY A 133 -11.28 4.72 8.64
N ALA A 134 -10.54 3.81 9.27
CA ALA A 134 -9.45 4.20 10.16
C ALA A 134 -9.74 5.14 11.34
N THR A 135 -10.85 5.01 12.09
CA THR A 135 -10.83 5.54 13.47
C THR A 135 -9.93 4.65 14.33
N PHE A 136 -8.62 4.92 14.32
CA PHE A 136 -7.66 4.29 15.20
C PHE A 136 -7.68 4.97 16.57
N PRO A 137 -7.53 4.24 17.69
CA PRO A 137 -7.34 4.89 18.98
C PRO A 137 -6.13 5.82 18.89
N ALA A 138 -6.34 7.10 19.19
CA ALA A 138 -5.30 8.13 19.11
C ALA A 138 -4.09 7.71 19.97
N GLY A 139 -2.93 7.48 19.35
CA GLY A 139 -1.78 7.06 20.16
C GLY A 139 -0.42 6.78 19.50
N LEU A 140 -0.27 6.60 18.18
CA LEU A 140 1.05 6.29 17.62
C LEU A 140 1.29 6.89 16.22
N ALA A 141 1.50 8.21 16.15
CA ALA A 141 2.04 8.83 14.94
C ALA A 141 3.56 8.61 14.89
N VAL A 142 4.02 7.62 14.12
CA VAL A 142 5.46 7.38 13.90
C VAL A 142 5.89 8.07 12.61
N ALA A 143 6.92 8.91 12.69
CA ALA A 143 7.57 9.47 11.51
C ALA A 143 8.48 8.42 10.89
N VAL A 144 8.42 8.24 9.57
CA VAL A 144 9.32 7.33 8.86
C VAL A 144 10.46 8.14 8.24
N ASP A 145 11.66 7.97 8.79
CA ASP A 145 12.89 8.55 8.24
C ASP A 145 13.19 8.00 6.85
N PRO A 146 13.81 8.81 5.96
CA PRO A 146 14.24 8.33 4.66
C PRO A 146 15.34 7.27 4.80
N PRO A 147 15.32 6.19 4.00
CA PRO A 147 16.45 5.25 3.95
C PRO A 147 17.71 5.97 3.43
N PRO A 148 18.92 5.49 3.80
CA PRO A 148 20.16 6.08 3.30
C PRO A 148 20.23 5.97 1.78
N VAL A 149 20.56 7.08 1.12
CA VAL A 149 20.85 7.10 -0.32
C VAL A 149 22.16 6.33 -0.51
N THR A 150 22.10 5.16 -1.15
CA THR A 150 23.27 4.36 -1.54
C THR A 150 23.44 4.44 -3.04
#